data_AF-A0A7S0CU31-F1
#
_entry.id   AF-A0A7S0CU31-F1
#
_cell.length_a   1.000
_cell.length_b   1.000
_cell.length_c   1.000
_cell.angle_alpha   90.00
_cell.angle_beta   90.00
_cell.angle_gamma   90.00
#
_symmetry.space_group_name_H-M   'P 1'
#
loop_
_entity.id
_entity.type
_entity.pdbx_description
1 polymer ?
#
loop_
_entity_poly.entity_id
_entity_poly.type
_entity_poly.pdbx_seq_one_letter_code
_entity_poly.pdbx_strand_id
1 'polypeptide(L)'
;RPRPVPTLRTMSSEAPATDPAPAEGAPVEKTEKQLKREAEKKAKKEAEAAKKAAKLAARQVRGQPGGTITVGVVQHPPVELEPPSGTRDFYPDEMRLQRWLFDHFRKVGTSCGFEEYDAPVLERQELYKRKAGEEITQQMYAFVDKEQTEVTLRPEMTPSLARMVLGRAQSLMLPLKWFSVPQCWRFETTQRGRKREHYQWN
;
A
#
# COMPACT_ATOMS: atom_id res chain seq x y z
N ARG A 1 26.41 83.70 0.83
CA ARG A 1 26.28 84.46 2.10
C ARG A 1 26.35 83.45 3.28
N PRO A 2 26.38 83.83 4.57
CA PRO A 2 27.15 83.12 5.63
C PRO A 2 26.49 81.79 6.12
N ARG A 3 27.13 80.84 6.83
CA ARG A 3 28.06 80.84 8.00
C ARG A 3 27.43 81.38 9.32
N PRO A 4 27.95 81.06 10.53
CA PRO A 4 28.79 79.92 10.98
C PRO A 4 27.90 78.75 11.51
N VAL A 5 27.86 78.17 12.72
CA VAL A 5 28.52 78.25 14.07
C VAL A 5 28.47 76.87 14.80
N PRO A 6 29.30 76.59 15.85
CA PRO A 6 29.43 75.24 16.47
C PRO A 6 29.32 75.21 18.02
N THR A 7 29.44 74.00 18.62
CA THR A 7 29.97 73.70 19.99
C THR A 7 30.07 72.17 20.19
N LEU A 8 30.88 71.59 21.08
CA LEU A 8 32.23 71.95 21.56
C LEU A 8 32.96 70.64 21.94
N ARG A 9 34.30 70.66 21.95
CA ARG A 9 35.15 69.50 22.29
C ARG A 9 35.50 69.51 23.78
N THR A 10 35.29 68.40 24.46
CA THR A 10 36.01 68.06 25.70
C THR A 10 36.83 66.79 25.46
N MET A 11 38.00 66.72 26.09
CA MET A 11 38.79 65.49 26.17
C MET A 11 39.18 65.31 27.64
N SER A 12 38.96 64.11 28.16
CA SER A 12 39.56 63.65 29.40
C SER A 12 40.33 62.38 29.10
N SER A 13 41.58 62.33 29.56
CA SER A 13 42.47 61.18 29.45
C SER A 13 42.41 60.35 30.72
N GLU A 14 42.39 59.02 30.60
CA GLU A 14 42.98 58.15 31.61
C GLU A 14 43.52 56.87 30.97
N ALA A 15 44.38 56.16 31.69
CA ALA A 15 45.35 55.21 31.14
C ALA A 15 45.10 53.75 31.66
N PRO A 16 45.98 52.76 31.40
CA PRO A 16 45.53 51.42 31.00
C PRO A 16 45.33 50.40 32.14
N ALA A 17 44.57 49.34 31.84
CA ALA A 17 44.43 48.16 32.69
C ALA A 17 44.55 46.86 31.86
N THR A 18 45.66 46.15 32.04
CA THR A 18 45.90 44.69 31.96
C THR A 18 44.98 43.78 31.12
N ASP A 19 45.59 43.03 30.21
CA ASP A 19 45.00 41.82 29.59
C ASP A 19 44.63 40.74 30.62
N PRO A 20 43.47 40.06 30.46
CA PRO A 20 43.21 38.73 30.98
C PRO A 20 43.45 37.64 29.91
N ALA A 21 43.74 36.42 30.37
CA ALA A 21 44.04 35.24 29.56
C ALA A 21 42.87 34.79 28.63
N PRO A 22 43.12 34.03 27.55
CA PRO A 22 42.08 33.59 26.62
C PRO A 22 41.00 32.75 27.30
N ALA A 23 39.74 33.07 27.02
CA ALA A 23 38.58 32.35 27.53
C ALA A 23 38.49 30.92 26.94
N GLU A 24 37.92 30.00 27.71
CA GLU A 24 37.76 28.59 27.33
C GLU A 24 36.88 28.41 26.09
N GLY A 25 37.19 27.37 25.30
CA GLY A 25 36.44 27.05 24.08
C GLY A 25 35.00 26.62 24.35
N ALA A 26 34.04 27.40 23.86
CA ALA A 26 32.62 27.04 23.92
C ALA A 26 32.35 25.68 23.24
N PRO A 27 31.41 24.87 23.77
CA PRO A 27 31.15 23.53 23.23
C PRO A 27 30.56 23.61 21.82
N VAL A 28 31.25 23.01 20.85
CA VAL A 28 30.79 22.96 19.45
C VAL A 28 29.50 22.15 19.35
N GLU A 29 28.41 22.81 19.02
CA GLU A 29 27.09 22.19 18.94
C GLU A 29 27.02 21.15 17.81
N LYS A 30 26.55 19.95 18.14
CA LYS A 30 26.56 18.81 17.21
C LYS A 30 25.48 18.97 16.15
N THR A 31 25.91 19.05 14.88
CA THR A 31 25.00 19.05 13.72
C THR A 31 24.03 17.86 13.74
N GLU A 32 22.81 18.02 13.21
CA GLU A 32 21.79 16.96 13.21
C GLU A 32 22.31 15.61 12.67
N LYS A 33 23.18 15.66 11.66
CA LYS A 33 23.76 14.46 11.01
C LYS A 33 24.68 13.68 11.95
N GLN A 34 25.31 14.35 12.92
CA GLN A 34 26.07 13.71 14.00
C GLN A 34 25.12 13.14 15.06
N LEU A 35 24.12 13.90 15.50
CA LEU A 35 23.12 13.46 16.48
C LEU A 35 22.35 12.21 16.01
N LYS A 36 21.86 12.20 14.76
CA LYS A 36 21.19 11.05 14.13
C LYS A 36 22.09 9.81 14.10
N ARG A 37 23.39 9.99 13.83
CA ARG A 37 24.39 8.90 13.77
C ARG A 37 24.83 8.39 15.15
N GLU A 38 24.76 9.23 16.20
CA GLU A 38 24.95 8.79 17.59
C GLU A 38 23.73 8.04 18.12
N ALA A 39 22.51 8.49 17.80
CA ALA A 39 21.27 7.78 18.12
C ALA A 39 21.22 6.38 17.47
N GLU A 40 21.55 6.27 16.19
CA GLU A 40 21.63 4.99 15.46
C GLU A 40 22.66 4.04 16.09
N LYS A 41 23.86 4.54 16.43
CA LYS A 41 24.89 3.76 17.15
C LYS A 41 24.41 3.29 18.53
N LYS A 42 23.70 4.13 19.29
CA LYS A 42 23.15 3.79 20.60
C LYS A 42 22.10 2.68 20.47
N ALA A 43 21.11 2.85 19.60
CA ALA A 43 20.08 1.84 19.35
C ALA A 43 20.67 0.50 18.89
N LYS A 44 21.70 0.51 18.02
CA LYS A 44 22.39 -0.71 17.58
C LYS A 44 23.11 -1.42 18.74
N LYS A 45 23.74 -0.68 19.64
CA LYS A 45 24.42 -1.22 20.84
C LYS A 45 23.44 -1.80 21.86
N GLU A 46 22.29 -1.14 22.04
CA GLU A 46 21.20 -1.62 22.91
C GLU A 46 20.55 -2.88 22.36
N ALA A 47 20.30 -2.96 21.05
CA ALA A 47 19.80 -4.16 20.38
C ALA A 47 20.79 -5.34 20.45
N GLU A 48 22.11 -5.09 20.39
CA GLU A 48 23.12 -6.12 20.59
C GLU A 48 23.16 -6.61 22.05
N ALA A 49 23.09 -5.70 23.02
CA ALA A 49 23.02 -6.02 24.44
C ALA A 49 21.78 -6.87 24.77
N ALA A 50 20.60 -6.53 24.23
CA ALA A 50 19.38 -7.30 24.40
C ALA A 50 19.50 -8.72 23.82
N LYS A 51 20.07 -8.87 22.60
CA LYS A 51 20.34 -10.19 22.01
C LYS A 51 21.34 -11.00 22.83
N LYS A 52 22.35 -10.37 23.42
CA LYS A 52 23.34 -11.02 24.30
C LYS A 52 22.72 -11.47 25.63
N ALA A 53 21.84 -10.67 26.22
CA ALA A 53 21.09 -11.01 27.43
C ALA A 53 20.13 -12.20 27.18
N ALA A 54 19.33 -12.16 26.10
CA ALA A 54 18.45 -13.26 25.73
C ALA A 54 19.21 -14.58 25.49
N LYS A 55 20.36 -14.52 24.82
CA LYS A 55 21.24 -15.69 24.61
C LYS A 55 21.87 -16.22 25.92
N LEU A 56 22.07 -15.37 26.93
CA LEU A 56 22.56 -15.78 28.24
C LEU A 56 21.45 -16.47 29.04
N ALA A 57 20.25 -15.90 29.09
CA ALA A 57 19.09 -16.50 29.74
C ALA A 57 18.74 -17.89 29.15
N ALA A 58 18.72 -18.00 27.81
CA ALA A 58 18.47 -19.27 27.12
C ALA A 58 19.52 -20.37 27.43
N ARG A 59 20.74 -20.00 27.85
CA ARG A 59 21.79 -20.95 28.26
C ARG A 59 21.59 -21.49 29.67
N GLN A 60 20.89 -20.76 30.54
CA GLN A 60 20.81 -21.05 31.97
C GLN A 60 19.74 -22.11 32.33
N VAL A 61 18.81 -22.39 31.41
CA VAL A 61 17.71 -23.37 31.60
C VAL A 61 18.17 -24.82 31.35
N ARG A 62 19.29 -25.05 30.67
CA ARG A 62 19.71 -26.38 30.20
C ARG A 62 20.54 -27.15 31.23
N GLY A 63 19.93 -27.47 32.38
CA GLY A 63 20.67 -27.91 33.58
C GLY A 63 19.99 -28.87 34.56
N GLN A 64 18.99 -29.67 34.16
CA GLN A 64 18.48 -30.79 34.97
C GLN A 64 18.23 -32.07 34.14
N PRO A 65 18.71 -33.24 34.58
CA PRO A 65 18.37 -34.53 33.97
C PRO A 65 17.04 -35.05 34.54
N GLY A 66 16.09 -35.43 33.67
CA GLY A 66 14.78 -35.96 34.07
C GLY A 66 13.55 -35.33 33.39
N GLY A 67 13.74 -34.38 32.47
CA GLY A 67 12.63 -33.72 31.78
C GLY A 67 11.88 -34.62 30.79
N THR A 68 10.58 -34.76 31.01
CA THR A 68 9.60 -35.27 30.02
C THR A 68 9.75 -34.53 28.69
N ILE A 69 9.62 -35.24 27.56
CA ILE A 69 9.59 -34.62 26.23
C ILE A 69 8.25 -33.91 26.04
N THR A 70 8.17 -32.65 26.49
CA THR A 70 7.10 -31.74 26.10
C THR A 70 7.30 -31.36 24.63
N VAL A 71 6.55 -32.02 23.75
CA VAL A 71 6.43 -31.60 22.35
C VAL A 71 5.80 -30.21 22.35
N GLY A 72 6.63 -29.20 22.12
CA GLY A 72 6.20 -27.80 22.02
C GLY A 72 5.34 -27.61 20.78
N VAL A 73 4.03 -27.78 20.92
CA VAL A 73 3.06 -27.41 19.88
C VAL A 73 3.22 -25.92 19.63
N VAL A 74 3.68 -25.57 18.43
CA VAL A 74 3.75 -24.18 17.98
C VAL A 74 2.32 -23.69 17.80
N GLN A 75 1.81 -22.99 18.82
CA GLN A 75 0.49 -22.37 18.79
C GLN A 75 0.53 -21.19 17.81
N HIS A 76 0.20 -21.48 16.55
CA HIS A 76 -0.17 -20.45 15.60
C HIS A 76 -1.43 -19.72 16.12
N PRO A 77 -1.54 -18.39 15.93
CA PRO A 77 -2.77 -17.67 16.28
C PRO A 77 -3.95 -18.24 15.47
N PRO A 78 -5.17 -18.23 16.03
CA PRO A 78 -6.36 -18.69 15.30
C PRO A 78 -6.55 -17.86 14.02
N VAL A 79 -6.89 -18.53 12.93
CA VAL A 79 -7.12 -17.91 11.62
C VAL A 79 -8.50 -17.23 11.61
N GLU A 80 -8.57 -16.02 11.08
CA GLU A 80 -9.84 -15.35 10.81
C GLU A 80 -10.56 -16.09 9.68
N LEU A 81 -11.76 -16.60 9.96
CA LEU A 81 -12.52 -17.47 9.04
C LEU A 81 -13.54 -16.72 8.18
N GLU A 82 -13.81 -15.46 8.50
CA GLU A 82 -14.75 -14.61 7.76
C GLU A 82 -14.15 -14.13 6.43
N PRO A 83 -14.92 -14.06 5.33
CA PRO A 83 -14.44 -13.57 4.05
C PRO A 83 -14.12 -12.05 4.12
N PRO A 84 -13.14 -11.56 3.32
CA PRO A 84 -12.72 -10.16 3.35
C PRO A 84 -13.88 -9.17 3.20
N SER A 85 -13.91 -8.15 4.07
CA SER A 85 -15.04 -7.21 4.19
C SER A 85 -15.46 -6.62 2.84
N GLY A 86 -16.72 -6.90 2.46
CA GLY A 86 -17.32 -6.49 1.20
C GLY A 86 -17.43 -7.59 0.14
N THR A 87 -16.84 -8.76 0.36
CA THR A 87 -17.00 -9.96 -0.48
C THR A 87 -18.14 -10.87 0.02
N ARG A 88 -18.25 -12.07 -0.56
CA ARG A 88 -19.22 -13.13 -0.25
C ARG A 88 -18.61 -14.50 -0.56
N ASP A 89 -18.78 -15.44 0.35
CA ASP A 89 -18.81 -16.86 0.00
C ASP A 89 -20.16 -17.21 -0.64
N PHE A 90 -20.22 -18.37 -1.28
CA PHE A 90 -21.46 -18.94 -1.79
C PHE A 90 -21.50 -20.43 -1.43
N TYR A 91 -22.39 -20.81 -0.51
CA TYR A 91 -22.58 -22.20 -0.12
C TYR A 91 -23.26 -23.00 -1.25
N PRO A 92 -23.25 -24.36 -1.21
CA PRO A 92 -23.78 -25.18 -2.30
C PRO A 92 -25.22 -24.84 -2.72
N ASP A 93 -26.03 -24.30 -1.82
CA ASP A 93 -27.43 -23.92 -2.05
C ASP A 93 -27.54 -22.61 -2.84
N GLU A 94 -26.76 -21.61 -2.44
CA GLU A 94 -26.64 -20.33 -3.16
C GLU A 94 -25.97 -20.53 -4.53
N MET A 95 -24.97 -21.43 -4.62
CA MET A 95 -24.35 -21.80 -5.88
C MET A 95 -25.31 -22.50 -6.85
N ARG A 96 -26.31 -23.26 -6.37
CA ARG A 96 -27.36 -23.80 -7.26
C ARG A 96 -28.20 -22.69 -7.87
N LEU A 97 -28.59 -21.68 -7.08
CA LEU A 97 -29.33 -20.51 -7.56
C LEU A 97 -28.48 -19.64 -8.52
N GLN A 98 -27.21 -19.40 -8.18
CA GLN A 98 -26.28 -18.62 -9.01
C GLN A 98 -26.06 -19.30 -10.38
N ARG A 99 -25.80 -20.61 -10.41
CA ARG A 99 -25.65 -21.38 -11.65
C ARG A 99 -26.94 -21.36 -12.48
N TRP A 100 -28.08 -21.61 -11.86
CA TRP A 100 -29.38 -21.52 -12.53
C TRP A 100 -29.59 -20.17 -13.22
N LEU A 101 -29.22 -19.06 -12.57
CA LEU A 101 -29.32 -17.72 -13.15
C LEU A 101 -28.35 -17.51 -14.32
N PHE A 102 -27.08 -17.88 -14.17
CA PHE A 102 -26.07 -17.70 -15.21
C PHE A 102 -26.34 -18.61 -16.43
N ASP A 103 -26.89 -19.80 -16.22
CA ASP A 103 -27.32 -20.68 -17.31
C ASP A 103 -28.50 -20.09 -18.09
N HIS A 104 -29.35 -19.26 -17.48
CA HIS A 104 -30.36 -18.49 -18.21
C HIS A 104 -29.74 -17.34 -19.01
N PHE A 105 -28.77 -16.60 -18.46
CA PHE A 105 -28.02 -15.58 -19.22
C PHE A 105 -27.33 -16.19 -20.45
N ARG A 106 -26.67 -17.35 -20.30
CA ARG A 106 -26.04 -18.10 -21.40
C ARG A 106 -27.04 -18.55 -22.47
N LYS A 107 -28.17 -19.13 -22.06
CA LYS A 107 -29.24 -19.55 -22.98
C LYS A 107 -29.80 -18.36 -23.76
N VAL A 108 -30.03 -17.22 -23.10
CA VAL A 108 -30.53 -16.01 -23.77
C VAL A 108 -29.46 -15.47 -24.73
N GLY A 109 -28.23 -15.22 -24.28
CA GLY A 109 -27.14 -14.71 -25.12
C GLY A 109 -26.89 -15.57 -26.36
N THR A 110 -26.75 -16.88 -26.19
CA THR A 110 -26.55 -17.82 -27.32
C THR A 110 -27.78 -17.90 -28.24
N SER A 111 -29.02 -17.91 -27.72
CA SER A 111 -30.24 -17.87 -28.55
C SER A 111 -30.40 -16.57 -29.35
N CYS A 112 -29.90 -15.46 -28.80
CA CYS A 112 -29.80 -14.17 -29.49
C CYS A 112 -28.61 -14.11 -30.47
N GLY A 113 -27.83 -15.18 -30.62
CA GLY A 113 -26.65 -15.24 -31.48
C GLY A 113 -25.50 -14.34 -31.00
N PHE A 114 -25.18 -14.40 -29.70
CA PHE A 114 -23.94 -13.89 -29.12
C PHE A 114 -23.05 -15.06 -28.67
N GLU A 115 -21.73 -14.88 -28.76
CA GLU A 115 -20.70 -15.84 -28.31
C GLU A 115 -20.20 -15.46 -26.90
N GLU A 116 -19.89 -16.45 -26.06
CA GLU A 116 -19.35 -16.18 -24.70
C GLU A 116 -17.83 -15.93 -24.76
N TYR A 117 -17.36 -14.88 -24.08
CA TYR A 117 -15.94 -14.58 -23.90
C TYR A 117 -15.60 -14.34 -22.41
N ASP A 118 -14.32 -14.37 -22.07
CA ASP A 118 -13.80 -13.83 -20.80
C ASP A 118 -12.41 -13.21 -21.04
N ALA A 119 -11.94 -12.47 -20.04
CA ALA A 119 -10.64 -11.82 -19.96
C ALA A 119 -10.01 -12.12 -18.59
N PRO A 120 -8.72 -11.80 -18.36
CA PRO A 120 -8.19 -11.77 -17.00
C PRO A 120 -9.03 -10.87 -16.07
N VAL A 121 -9.15 -11.27 -14.78
CA VAL A 121 -9.74 -10.41 -13.73
C VAL A 121 -8.76 -9.30 -13.31
N LEU A 122 -7.45 -9.54 -13.47
CA LEU A 122 -6.36 -8.60 -13.22
C LEU A 122 -5.91 -7.97 -14.54
N GLU A 123 -5.95 -6.64 -14.61
CA GLU A 123 -5.67 -5.84 -15.81
C GLU A 123 -4.77 -4.66 -15.45
N ARG A 124 -4.13 -4.03 -16.45
CA ARG A 124 -3.30 -2.82 -16.21
C ARG A 124 -4.18 -1.64 -15.78
N GLN A 125 -3.79 -0.93 -14.73
CA GLN A 125 -4.59 0.18 -14.18
C GLN A 125 -4.83 1.31 -15.21
N GLU A 126 -3.86 1.52 -16.10
CA GLU A 126 -3.93 2.47 -17.22
C GLU A 126 -5.17 2.28 -18.12
N LEU A 127 -5.61 1.03 -18.32
CA LEU A 127 -6.75 0.69 -19.18
C LEU A 127 -8.05 1.38 -18.72
N TYR A 128 -8.20 1.55 -17.41
CA TYR A 128 -9.38 2.16 -16.78
C TYR A 128 -9.20 3.67 -16.58
N LYS A 129 -7.99 4.13 -16.21
CA LYS A 129 -7.62 5.56 -16.18
C LYS A 129 -7.98 6.26 -17.50
N ARG A 130 -7.68 5.60 -18.64
CA ARG A 130 -8.00 6.10 -20.00
C ARG A 130 -9.50 6.19 -20.34
N LYS A 131 -10.38 5.40 -19.70
CA LYS A 131 -11.83 5.40 -19.99
C LYS A 131 -12.61 6.36 -19.08
N ALA A 132 -12.31 6.36 -17.79
CA ALA A 132 -13.16 7.00 -16.77
C ALA A 132 -12.41 8.04 -15.90
N GLY A 133 -11.26 8.53 -16.38
CA GLY A 133 -10.49 9.59 -15.74
C GLY A 133 -9.73 9.13 -14.50
N GLU A 134 -9.19 10.09 -13.75
CA GLU A 134 -8.38 9.80 -12.55
C GLU A 134 -9.23 9.50 -11.31
N GLU A 135 -10.44 10.08 -11.20
CA GLU A 135 -11.30 9.92 -10.01
C GLU A 135 -11.70 8.47 -9.74
N ILE A 136 -11.94 7.66 -10.79
CA ILE A 136 -12.29 6.25 -10.64
C ILE A 136 -11.19 5.44 -9.96
N THR A 137 -9.92 5.90 -9.98
CA THR A 137 -8.80 5.17 -9.37
C THR A 137 -8.97 4.97 -7.86
N GLN A 138 -9.67 5.88 -7.17
CA GLN A 138 -9.98 5.76 -5.75
C GLN A 138 -10.99 4.64 -5.45
N GLN A 139 -11.75 4.22 -6.46
CA GLN A 139 -12.77 3.16 -6.39
C GLN A 139 -12.29 1.85 -7.04
N MET A 140 -11.03 1.76 -7.46
CA MET A 140 -10.44 0.55 -8.04
C MET A 140 -9.65 -0.24 -7.00
N TYR A 141 -9.66 -1.57 -7.13
CA TYR A 141 -8.75 -2.46 -6.39
C TYR A 141 -7.36 -2.46 -7.06
N ALA A 142 -6.71 -1.29 -7.06
CA ALA A 142 -5.41 -1.07 -7.67
C ALA A 142 -4.25 -1.33 -6.71
N PHE A 143 -3.17 -1.91 -7.24
CA PHE A 143 -1.93 -2.16 -6.51
C PHE A 143 -0.74 -2.27 -7.48
N VAL A 144 0.48 -2.16 -6.94
CA VAL A 144 1.72 -2.44 -7.66
C VAL A 144 2.07 -3.91 -7.47
N ASP A 145 2.35 -4.64 -8.55
CA ASP A 145 2.71 -6.05 -8.48
C ASP A 145 4.21 -6.27 -8.17
N LYS A 146 4.63 -7.55 -8.18
CA LYS A 146 6.02 -7.94 -7.91
C LYS A 146 7.00 -7.48 -9.00
N GLU A 147 6.51 -7.16 -10.20
CA GLU A 147 7.28 -6.68 -11.35
C GLU A 147 7.28 -5.14 -11.44
N GLN A 148 6.72 -4.46 -10.43
CA GLN A 148 6.54 -3.00 -10.36
C GLN A 148 5.56 -2.42 -11.38
N THR A 149 4.60 -3.23 -11.86
CA THR A 149 3.53 -2.77 -12.76
C THR A 149 2.29 -2.31 -11.97
N GLU A 150 1.70 -1.18 -12.36
CA GLU A 150 0.36 -0.76 -11.90
C GLU A 150 -0.73 -1.69 -12.47
N VAL A 151 -1.34 -2.49 -11.60
CA VAL A 151 -2.42 -3.42 -11.94
C VAL A 151 -3.66 -3.16 -11.08
N THR A 152 -4.82 -3.60 -11.55
CA THR A 152 -6.09 -3.54 -10.81
C THR A 152 -6.94 -4.75 -11.09
N LEU A 153 -7.75 -5.16 -10.11
CA LEU A 153 -8.91 -5.99 -10.39
C LEU A 153 -9.93 -5.17 -11.21
N ARG A 154 -10.55 -5.79 -12.22
CA ARG A 154 -11.46 -5.12 -13.18
C ARG A 154 -12.72 -4.53 -12.50
N PRO A 155 -12.98 -3.22 -12.55
CA PRO A 155 -14.25 -2.65 -12.08
C PRO A 155 -15.44 -2.91 -13.01
N GLU A 156 -15.18 -3.15 -14.29
CA GLU A 156 -16.17 -3.43 -15.35
C GLU A 156 -15.51 -4.19 -16.50
N MET A 157 -16.30 -4.78 -17.41
CA MET A 157 -15.79 -5.62 -18.51
C MET A 157 -15.47 -4.85 -19.79
N THR A 158 -16.15 -3.73 -20.06
CA THR A 158 -16.06 -2.99 -21.34
C THR A 158 -14.62 -2.63 -21.78
N PRO A 159 -13.70 -2.23 -20.88
CA PRO A 159 -12.32 -1.90 -21.27
C PRO A 159 -11.52 -3.13 -21.67
N SER A 160 -11.74 -4.28 -21.01
CA SER A 160 -11.14 -5.57 -21.39
C SER A 160 -11.66 -6.04 -22.75
N LEU A 161 -12.96 -5.89 -23.02
CA LEU A 161 -13.56 -6.14 -24.34
C LEU A 161 -12.92 -5.25 -25.42
N ALA A 162 -12.83 -3.94 -25.18
CA ALA A 162 -12.20 -3.01 -26.11
C ALA A 162 -10.71 -3.37 -26.36
N ARG A 163 -9.97 -3.75 -25.32
CA ARG A 163 -8.58 -4.23 -25.42
C ARG A 163 -8.48 -5.49 -26.28
N MET A 164 -9.40 -6.45 -26.12
CA MET A 164 -9.43 -7.70 -26.91
C MET A 164 -9.79 -7.45 -28.37
N VAL A 165 -10.78 -6.62 -28.65
CA VAL A 165 -11.20 -6.27 -30.01
C VAL A 165 -10.09 -5.49 -30.74
N LEU A 166 -9.53 -4.45 -30.11
CA LEU A 166 -8.42 -3.69 -30.69
C LEU A 166 -7.17 -4.56 -30.92
N GLY A 167 -6.82 -5.41 -29.97
CA GLY A 167 -5.68 -6.33 -30.07
C GLY A 167 -5.82 -7.41 -31.15
N ARG A 168 -7.01 -7.57 -31.76
CA ARG A 168 -7.27 -8.54 -32.84
C ARG A 168 -7.98 -7.94 -34.05
N ALA A 169 -8.10 -6.61 -34.15
CA ALA A 169 -9.02 -5.93 -35.07
C ALA A 169 -8.91 -6.34 -36.54
N GLN A 170 -7.70 -6.65 -37.03
CA GLN A 170 -7.46 -7.10 -38.42
C GLN A 170 -7.92 -8.55 -38.70
N SER A 171 -8.22 -9.32 -37.65
CA SER A 171 -8.58 -10.76 -37.71
C SER A 171 -10.02 -11.07 -37.27
N LEU A 172 -10.78 -10.04 -36.86
CA LEU A 172 -12.15 -10.19 -36.37
C LEU A 172 -13.13 -9.80 -37.47
N MET A 173 -14.08 -10.69 -37.77
CA MET A 173 -15.16 -10.41 -38.72
C MET A 173 -16.25 -9.59 -38.01
N LEU A 174 -16.78 -8.57 -38.69
CA LEU A 174 -17.87 -7.73 -38.18
C LEU A 174 -19.21 -8.16 -38.82
N PRO A 175 -20.35 -8.03 -38.10
CA PRO A 175 -20.50 -7.49 -36.75
C PRO A 175 -20.10 -8.50 -35.66
N LEU A 176 -19.46 -8.01 -34.59
CA LEU A 176 -19.16 -8.79 -33.39
C LEU A 176 -20.36 -8.75 -32.43
N LYS A 177 -20.69 -9.91 -31.86
CA LYS A 177 -21.74 -10.07 -30.85
C LYS A 177 -21.23 -11.00 -29.77
N TRP A 178 -20.63 -10.43 -28.73
CA TRP A 178 -19.98 -11.14 -27.65
C TRP A 178 -20.61 -10.78 -26.30
N PHE A 179 -20.80 -11.77 -25.42
CA PHE A 179 -21.36 -11.59 -24.08
C PHE A 179 -20.47 -12.25 -23.01
N SER A 180 -20.56 -11.82 -21.75
CA SER A 180 -19.82 -12.42 -20.64
C SER A 180 -20.52 -12.23 -19.30
N VAL A 181 -20.25 -13.10 -18.33
CA VAL A 181 -20.75 -12.98 -16.95
C VAL A 181 -19.58 -12.90 -15.94
N PRO A 182 -18.68 -11.91 -16.08
CA PRO A 182 -17.52 -11.74 -15.21
C PRO A 182 -17.90 -11.37 -13.78
N GLN A 183 -17.01 -11.73 -12.84
CA GLN A 183 -16.89 -11.02 -11.57
C GLN A 183 -16.12 -9.71 -11.77
N CYS A 184 -16.62 -8.63 -11.17
CA CYS A 184 -16.10 -7.26 -11.22
C CYS A 184 -15.98 -6.67 -9.81
N TRP A 185 -14.92 -5.86 -9.60
CA TRP A 185 -14.39 -5.47 -8.29
C TRP A 185 -14.26 -3.95 -8.14
N ARG A 186 -14.82 -3.39 -7.06
CA ARG A 186 -14.77 -1.96 -6.72
C ARG A 186 -14.43 -1.75 -5.25
N PHE A 187 -13.53 -0.81 -4.98
CA PHE A 187 -13.11 -0.43 -3.64
C PHE A 187 -14.00 0.68 -3.11
N GLU A 188 -15.06 0.30 -2.38
CA GLU A 188 -16.04 1.24 -1.83
C GLU A 188 -16.35 0.91 -0.36
N THR A 189 -16.99 1.85 0.35
CA THR A 189 -17.66 1.55 1.61
C THR A 189 -18.88 0.66 1.33
N THR A 190 -18.93 -0.54 1.90
CA THR A 190 -20.03 -1.50 1.70
C THR A 190 -21.37 -0.88 2.13
N GLN A 191 -22.33 -0.78 1.21
CA GLN A 191 -23.70 -0.34 1.49
C GLN A 191 -24.69 -1.48 1.24
N ARG A 192 -25.95 -1.32 1.67
CA ARG A 192 -27.04 -2.27 1.38
C ARG A 192 -27.17 -2.48 -0.14
N GLY A 193 -26.96 -3.70 -0.62
CA GLY A 193 -26.96 -4.04 -2.05
C GLY A 193 -25.68 -3.66 -2.82
N ARG A 194 -24.75 -2.91 -2.21
CA ARG A 194 -23.50 -2.45 -2.83
C ARG A 194 -22.29 -3.13 -2.19
N LYS A 195 -22.03 -4.35 -2.66
CA LYS A 195 -20.85 -5.16 -2.34
C LYS A 195 -19.63 -4.76 -3.18
N ARG A 196 -18.43 -5.14 -2.71
CA ARG A 196 -17.13 -4.82 -3.31
C ARG A 196 -16.78 -5.73 -4.50
N GLU A 197 -17.23 -6.98 -4.46
CA GLU A 197 -17.33 -7.81 -5.67
C GLU A 197 -18.80 -8.01 -6.06
N HIS A 198 -19.03 -8.23 -7.35
CA HIS A 198 -20.32 -8.62 -7.91
C HIS A 198 -20.12 -9.31 -9.26
N TYR A 199 -21.13 -10.04 -9.74
CA TYR A 199 -21.16 -10.52 -11.11
C TYR A 199 -22.00 -9.58 -11.97
N GLN A 200 -21.56 -9.33 -13.20
CA GLN A 200 -22.22 -8.43 -14.14
C GLN A 200 -22.36 -9.14 -15.49
N TRP A 201 -23.58 -9.41 -15.94
CA TRP A 201 -23.80 -9.82 -17.33
C TRP A 201 -23.60 -8.61 -18.25
N ASN A 202 -22.73 -8.75 -19.24
CA ASN A 202 -22.41 -7.80 -20.31
C ASN A 202 -22.65 -8.47 -21.66
#